data_AF-A0A158DVJ4-F1
#
_entry.id   AF-A0A158DVJ4-F1
#
_cell.length_a   1.000
_cell.length_b   1.000
_cell.length_c   1.000
_cell.angle_alpha   90.00
_cell.angle_beta   90.00
_cell.angle_gamma   90.00
#
_symmetry.space_group_name_H-M   'P 1'
#
loop_
_entity.id
_entity.type
_entity.pdbx_description
1 polymer ?
#
loop_
_entity_poly.entity_id
_entity_poly.type
_entity_poly.pdbx_seq_one_letter_code
_entity_poly.pdbx_strand_id
1 'polypeptide(L)'
;MTGLRWGRVAAVHPEDYSVDLVMTDNGEQLPGVQVLTPSASTNCGHAALPHPSTPPSGNKWDLTAKTDRDVLAAVASFGPYAVVIGFRFPQICEMLFADLDRVVTRTPSDFYTTTDGQGNFEAYHPSGTYLRIGTSPDHEDLTGKDFDKSWAIKKNTDAAVHVHLTVASGGSPVATIDIDPSGNIDVKNNGNLAVTTTGTANVKAASVTIDTPTTHVTGAMTVDGALTFKGGMTGSGGSGTTMTLTGAMTVTGGDVTVDGIGVKSHHHTAQGSNADTTAAKA
;
A
#
# COMPACT_ATOMS: atom_id res chain seq x y z
N MET A 1 -31.84 -34.12 -28.74
CA MET A 1 -31.65 -32.65 -28.73
C MET A 1 -30.29 -32.37 -28.11
N THR A 2 -29.29 -32.05 -28.91
CA THR A 2 -27.98 -31.57 -28.46
C THR A 2 -28.10 -30.09 -28.13
N GLY A 3 -28.68 -29.81 -26.96
CA GLY A 3 -28.89 -28.45 -26.45
C GLY A 3 -27.85 -28.08 -25.39
N LEU A 4 -27.90 -26.83 -24.93
CA LEU A 4 -27.14 -26.38 -23.77
C LEU A 4 -27.62 -27.13 -22.52
N ARG A 5 -26.68 -27.68 -21.74
CA ARG A 5 -26.95 -28.42 -20.51
C ARG A 5 -26.29 -27.73 -19.31
N TRP A 6 -26.76 -28.05 -18.11
CA TRP A 6 -26.15 -27.57 -16.87
C TRP A 6 -25.39 -28.69 -16.18
N GLY A 7 -24.14 -28.42 -15.80
CA GLY A 7 -23.32 -29.31 -14.98
C GLY A 7 -22.92 -28.65 -13.67
N ARG A 8 -22.76 -29.44 -12.61
CA ARG A 8 -22.04 -29.03 -11.40
C ARG A 8 -20.57 -29.38 -11.57
N VAL A 9 -19.68 -28.45 -11.24
CA VAL A 9 -18.23 -28.70 -11.27
C VAL A 9 -17.84 -29.56 -10.07
N ALA A 10 -17.20 -30.69 -10.35
CA ALA A 10 -16.66 -31.64 -9.39
C ALA A 10 -15.20 -31.36 -9.05
N ALA A 11 -14.40 -30.95 -10.04
CA ALA A 11 -12.99 -30.60 -9.88
C ALA A 11 -12.54 -29.65 -11.00
N VAL A 12 -11.39 -29.00 -10.79
CA VAL A 12 -10.74 -28.08 -11.73
C VAL A 12 -9.33 -28.58 -12.02
N HIS A 13 -8.91 -28.54 -13.29
CA HIS A 13 -7.58 -28.96 -13.76
C HIS A 13 -6.86 -27.78 -14.43
N PRO A 14 -5.98 -27.08 -13.71
CA PRO A 14 -5.28 -25.90 -14.24
C PRO A 14 -4.32 -26.21 -15.39
N GLU A 15 -3.81 -27.44 -15.49
CA GLU A 15 -2.83 -27.88 -16.48
C GLU A 15 -3.34 -27.81 -17.93
N ASP A 16 -4.65 -27.88 -18.14
CA ASP A 16 -5.28 -27.85 -19.45
C ASP A 16 -6.53 -26.96 -19.51
N TYR A 17 -6.79 -26.14 -18.48
CA TYR A 17 -7.95 -25.25 -18.39
C TYR A 17 -9.29 -25.99 -18.56
N SER A 18 -9.44 -27.11 -17.85
CA SER A 18 -10.62 -27.97 -17.90
C SER A 18 -11.26 -28.21 -16.53
N VAL A 19 -12.48 -28.77 -16.55
CA VAL A 19 -13.23 -29.13 -15.35
C VAL A 19 -13.86 -30.51 -15.47
N ASP A 20 -13.99 -31.17 -14.32
CA ASP A 20 -14.83 -32.36 -14.19
C ASP A 20 -16.27 -31.92 -13.86
N LEU A 21 -17.25 -32.54 -14.49
CA LEU A 21 -18.67 -32.19 -14.35
C LEU A 21 -19.53 -33.38 -13.96
N VAL A 22 -20.55 -33.12 -13.14
CA VAL A 22 -21.73 -33.98 -13.01
C VAL A 22 -22.92 -33.25 -13.61
N MET A 23 -23.50 -33.82 -14.66
CA MET A 23 -24.61 -33.22 -15.39
C MET A 23 -25.90 -33.25 -14.55
N THR A 24 -26.57 -32.12 -14.44
CA THR A 24 -27.72 -31.94 -13.53
C THR A 24 -29.01 -32.59 -14.00
N ASP A 25 -29.10 -32.92 -15.29
CA ASP A 25 -30.28 -33.51 -15.93
C ASP A 25 -30.32 -35.04 -15.81
N ASN A 26 -29.16 -35.71 -15.85
CA ASN A 26 -29.09 -37.17 -15.89
C ASN A 26 -27.97 -37.79 -15.01
N GLY A 27 -27.18 -36.99 -14.29
CA GLY A 27 -26.09 -37.47 -13.43
C GLY A 27 -24.84 -37.95 -14.18
N GLU A 28 -24.76 -37.76 -15.49
CA GLU A 28 -23.60 -38.12 -16.31
C GLU A 28 -22.33 -37.42 -15.80
N GLN A 29 -21.23 -38.17 -15.70
CA GLN A 29 -19.93 -37.66 -15.28
C GLN A 29 -19.07 -37.41 -16.49
N LEU A 30 -18.61 -36.17 -16.67
CA LEU A 30 -17.77 -35.76 -17.78
C LEU A 30 -16.43 -35.25 -17.23
N PRO A 31 -15.34 -36.02 -17.34
CA PRO A 31 -14.03 -35.57 -16.92
C PRO A 31 -13.36 -34.68 -17.97
N GLY A 32 -12.51 -33.75 -17.52
CA GLY A 32 -11.61 -32.98 -18.40
C GLY A 32 -12.31 -32.14 -19.47
N VAL A 33 -13.49 -31.60 -19.18
CA VAL A 33 -14.25 -30.77 -20.12
C VAL A 33 -13.61 -29.40 -20.22
N GLN A 34 -13.13 -29.06 -21.43
CA GLN A 34 -12.47 -27.78 -21.72
C GLN A 34 -13.40 -26.58 -21.48
N VAL A 35 -12.84 -25.49 -20.95
CA VAL A 35 -13.57 -24.26 -20.65
C VAL A 35 -13.20 -23.15 -21.65
N LEU A 36 -14.19 -22.54 -22.28
CA LEU A 36 -13.95 -21.34 -23.09
C LEU A 36 -13.63 -20.14 -22.18
N THR A 37 -12.62 -19.37 -22.57
CA THR A 37 -12.23 -18.12 -21.91
C THR A 37 -12.41 -16.94 -22.87
N PRO A 38 -12.71 -15.72 -22.39
CA PRO A 38 -12.90 -14.55 -23.25
C PRO A 38 -11.68 -14.21 -24.12
N SER A 39 -10.48 -14.57 -23.68
CA SER A 39 -9.24 -14.36 -24.43
C SER A 39 -8.16 -15.35 -23.98
N ALA A 40 -7.51 -16.00 -24.94
CA ALA A 40 -6.33 -16.84 -24.69
C ALA A 40 -5.41 -16.86 -25.92
N SER A 41 -4.12 -16.92 -25.66
CA SER A 41 -3.05 -17.21 -26.60
C SER A 41 -1.90 -17.91 -25.87
N THR A 42 -0.81 -18.20 -26.57
CA THR A 42 0.39 -18.82 -25.98
C THR A 42 1.00 -18.00 -24.83
N ASN A 43 0.82 -16.68 -24.81
CA ASN A 43 1.50 -15.80 -23.84
C ASN A 43 0.63 -14.69 -23.25
N CYS A 44 -0.68 -14.69 -23.51
CA CYS A 44 -1.63 -13.77 -22.88
C CYS A 44 -3.02 -14.40 -22.77
N GLY A 45 -3.85 -13.89 -21.86
CA GLY A 45 -5.23 -14.36 -21.71
C GLY A 45 -5.79 -14.11 -20.34
N HIS A 46 -6.96 -14.68 -20.10
CA HIS A 46 -7.62 -14.68 -18.79
C HIS A 46 -7.74 -16.11 -18.28
N ALA A 47 -7.14 -16.40 -17.12
CA ALA A 47 -7.16 -17.71 -16.49
C ALA A 47 -7.77 -17.62 -15.10
N ALA A 48 -9.08 -17.85 -15.01
CA ALA A 48 -9.81 -17.84 -13.74
C ALA A 48 -10.93 -18.87 -13.80
N LEU A 49 -10.71 -20.02 -13.15
CA LEU A 49 -11.72 -21.05 -13.00
C LEU A 49 -12.27 -21.04 -11.57
N PRO A 50 -13.60 -20.90 -11.38
CA PRO A 50 -14.19 -21.07 -10.07
C PRO A 50 -14.06 -22.54 -9.63
N HIS A 51 -13.31 -22.78 -8.55
CA HIS A 51 -13.15 -24.13 -8.01
C HIS A 51 -14.20 -24.42 -6.93
N PRO A 52 -14.82 -25.63 -6.94
CA PRO A 52 -15.81 -26.03 -5.94
C PRO A 52 -15.14 -26.38 -4.60
N SER A 53 -15.94 -26.42 -3.53
CA SER A 53 -15.53 -27.05 -2.27
C SER A 53 -15.59 -28.57 -2.37
N THR A 54 -14.76 -29.26 -1.58
CA THR A 54 -14.80 -30.73 -1.51
C THR A 54 -16.15 -31.21 -0.96
N PRO A 55 -16.79 -32.21 -1.59
CA PRO A 55 -18.04 -32.76 -1.08
C PRO A 55 -17.86 -33.46 0.27
N PRO A 56 -18.88 -33.48 1.15
CA PRO A 56 -18.80 -34.14 2.46
C PRO A 56 -18.47 -35.64 2.40
N SER A 57 -18.84 -36.33 1.31
CA SER A 57 -18.52 -37.73 1.10
C SER A 57 -17.05 -37.98 0.76
N GLY A 58 -16.27 -36.93 0.48
CA GLY A 58 -14.89 -37.01 -0.03
C GLY A 58 -14.78 -37.47 -1.48
N ASN A 59 -15.88 -37.94 -2.08
CA ASN A 59 -15.93 -38.31 -3.49
C ASN A 59 -16.37 -37.10 -4.32
N LYS A 60 -15.48 -36.59 -5.17
CA LYS A 60 -15.76 -35.43 -6.04
C LYS A 60 -16.98 -35.60 -6.93
N TRP A 61 -17.36 -36.84 -7.26
CA TRP A 61 -18.50 -37.14 -8.12
C TRP A 61 -19.83 -37.20 -7.38
N ASP A 62 -19.81 -37.34 -6.06
CA ASP A 62 -21.00 -37.31 -5.23
C ASP A 62 -21.32 -35.88 -4.81
N LEU A 63 -21.98 -35.18 -5.72
CA LEU A 63 -22.46 -33.82 -5.54
C LEU A 63 -23.92 -33.79 -5.09
N THR A 64 -24.42 -34.82 -4.39
CA THR A 64 -25.83 -34.82 -3.94
C THR A 64 -26.07 -33.85 -2.78
N ALA A 65 -25.05 -33.63 -1.94
CA ALA A 65 -25.09 -32.68 -0.85
C ALA A 65 -24.69 -31.25 -1.30
N LYS A 66 -25.14 -30.25 -0.53
CA LYS A 66 -24.67 -28.87 -0.64
C LYS A 66 -23.22 -28.80 -0.15
N THR A 67 -22.39 -28.01 -0.83
CA THR A 67 -21.04 -27.68 -0.36
C THR A 67 -20.97 -26.20 0.04
N ASP A 68 -19.87 -25.79 0.69
CA ASP A 68 -19.64 -24.37 0.99
C ASP A 68 -19.48 -23.51 -0.27
N ARG A 69 -19.17 -24.14 -1.41
CA ARG A 69 -19.05 -23.47 -2.69
C ARG A 69 -19.41 -24.41 -3.83
N ASP A 70 -20.62 -24.22 -4.33
CA ASP A 70 -21.09 -24.88 -5.53
C ASP A 70 -20.80 -24.02 -6.76
N VAL A 71 -20.38 -24.67 -7.84
CA VAL A 71 -20.07 -24.04 -9.13
C VAL A 71 -20.90 -24.70 -10.21
N LEU A 72 -21.62 -23.89 -10.99
CA LEU A 72 -22.53 -24.34 -12.04
C LEU A 72 -22.01 -23.89 -13.40
N ALA A 73 -21.84 -24.84 -14.31
CA ALA A 73 -21.32 -24.63 -15.66
C ALA A 73 -22.41 -24.83 -16.72
N ALA A 74 -22.43 -23.94 -17.71
CA ALA A 74 -23.18 -24.10 -18.96
C ALA A 74 -22.34 -24.94 -19.93
N VAL A 75 -22.86 -26.07 -20.38
CA VAL A 75 -22.15 -27.04 -21.21
C VAL A 75 -22.82 -27.13 -22.58
N ALA A 76 -22.08 -26.80 -23.62
CA ALA A 76 -22.51 -26.97 -25.01
C ALA A 76 -21.84 -28.20 -25.63
N SER A 77 -22.53 -28.82 -26.58
CA SER A 77 -21.94 -29.85 -27.44
C SER A 77 -21.37 -29.22 -28.70
N PHE A 78 -20.08 -29.42 -28.95
CA PHE A 78 -19.38 -29.09 -30.19
C PHE A 78 -19.01 -30.39 -30.90
N GLY A 79 -19.90 -30.88 -31.76
CA GLY A 79 -19.78 -32.22 -32.34
C GLY A 79 -19.80 -33.28 -31.23
N PRO A 80 -18.78 -34.16 -31.14
CA PRO A 80 -18.70 -35.17 -30.08
C PRO A 80 -18.17 -34.61 -28.74
N TYR A 81 -17.68 -33.36 -28.71
CA TYR A 81 -17.03 -32.80 -27.53
C TYR A 81 -18.00 -31.98 -26.68
N ALA A 82 -17.90 -32.14 -25.37
CA ALA A 82 -18.49 -31.21 -24.41
C ALA A 82 -17.53 -30.04 -24.21
N VAL A 83 -18.08 -28.83 -24.12
CA VAL A 83 -17.32 -27.60 -23.85
C VAL A 83 -18.11 -26.75 -22.86
N VAL A 84 -17.44 -26.27 -21.81
CA VAL A 84 -18.03 -25.27 -20.92
C VAL A 84 -17.96 -23.90 -21.60
N ILE A 85 -19.11 -23.27 -21.78
CA ILE A 85 -19.21 -21.96 -22.45
C ILE A 85 -19.40 -20.79 -21.46
N GLY A 86 -19.50 -21.10 -20.17
CA GLY A 86 -19.63 -20.11 -19.11
C GLY A 86 -20.11 -20.72 -17.79
N PHE A 87 -20.17 -19.88 -16.77
CA PHE A 87 -20.66 -20.24 -15.43
C PHE A 87 -21.89 -19.41 -15.09
N ARG A 88 -22.76 -19.97 -14.26
CA ARG A 88 -23.90 -19.22 -13.68
C ARG A 88 -23.80 -19.21 -12.16
N PHE A 89 -24.35 -18.17 -11.56
CA PHE A 89 -24.49 -18.13 -10.11
C PHE A 89 -25.43 -19.25 -9.62
N PRO A 90 -25.10 -19.91 -8.49
CA PRO A 90 -26.04 -20.78 -7.78
C PRO A 90 -27.22 -19.96 -7.24
N GLN A 91 -28.31 -20.65 -6.88
CA GLN A 91 -29.52 -19.99 -6.37
C GLN A 91 -29.27 -19.18 -5.09
N ILE A 92 -28.39 -19.67 -4.20
CA ILE A 92 -27.90 -18.94 -3.03
C ILE A 92 -26.47 -18.53 -3.34
N CYS A 93 -26.19 -17.24 -3.37
CA CYS A 93 -24.90 -16.72 -3.79
C CYS A 93 -24.50 -15.46 -3.01
N GLU A 94 -23.25 -15.42 -2.56
CA GLU A 94 -22.71 -14.24 -1.88
C GLU A 94 -22.44 -13.07 -2.85
N MET A 95 -22.40 -13.28 -4.16
CA MET A 95 -21.88 -12.29 -5.13
C MET A 95 -22.92 -11.31 -5.69
N LEU A 96 -24.21 -11.49 -5.38
CA LEU A 96 -25.30 -10.72 -6.00
C LEU A 96 -25.85 -9.67 -5.05
N PHE A 97 -25.84 -8.40 -5.46
CA PHE A 97 -26.24 -7.25 -4.63
C PHE A 97 -27.46 -6.53 -5.21
N ALA A 98 -28.24 -5.87 -4.35
CA ALA A 98 -29.39 -5.07 -4.76
C ALA A 98 -29.01 -3.77 -5.48
N ASP A 99 -27.80 -3.29 -5.25
CA ASP A 99 -27.19 -2.17 -5.98
C ASP A 99 -26.88 -2.60 -7.42
N LEU A 100 -27.72 -2.19 -8.36
CA LEU A 100 -27.65 -2.62 -9.76
C LEU A 100 -26.45 -2.03 -10.51
N ASP A 101 -25.90 -0.92 -10.00
CA ASP A 101 -24.74 -0.26 -10.60
C ASP A 101 -23.43 -0.77 -10.01
N ARG A 102 -23.49 -1.73 -9.07
CA ARG A 102 -22.31 -2.31 -8.44
C ARG A 102 -21.67 -3.39 -9.29
N VAL A 103 -20.36 -3.32 -9.37
CA VAL A 103 -19.50 -4.39 -9.88
C VAL A 103 -18.67 -4.94 -8.72
N VAL A 104 -18.60 -6.27 -8.60
CA VAL A 104 -17.79 -6.96 -7.59
C VAL A 104 -17.03 -8.11 -8.24
N THR A 105 -15.74 -8.21 -7.96
CA THR A 105 -14.93 -9.41 -8.25
C THR A 105 -14.34 -9.90 -6.95
N ARG A 106 -14.57 -11.16 -6.59
CA ARG A 106 -14.07 -11.76 -5.34
C ARG A 106 -13.38 -13.08 -5.65
N THR A 107 -12.26 -13.32 -4.98
CA THR A 107 -11.53 -14.58 -5.07
C THR A 107 -11.88 -15.51 -3.91
N PRO A 108 -11.59 -16.82 -4.03
CA PRO A 108 -11.73 -17.79 -2.95
C PRO A 108 -11.05 -17.47 -1.62
N SER A 109 -10.10 -16.54 -1.61
CA SER A 109 -9.35 -16.09 -0.44
C SER A 109 -10.04 -14.96 0.32
N ASP A 110 -11.23 -14.53 -0.12
CA ASP A 110 -12.00 -13.37 0.37
C ASP A 110 -11.43 -12.00 0.00
N PHE A 111 -10.32 -11.94 -0.76
CA PHE A 111 -9.92 -10.70 -1.42
C PHE A 111 -10.97 -10.32 -2.46
N TYR A 112 -11.30 -9.03 -2.55
CA TYR A 112 -12.21 -8.55 -3.57
C TYR A 112 -11.89 -7.14 -4.04
N THR A 113 -12.41 -6.82 -5.23
CA THR A 113 -12.56 -5.45 -5.71
C THR A 113 -14.04 -5.13 -5.89
N THR A 114 -14.42 -3.89 -5.60
CA THR A 114 -15.78 -3.41 -5.83
C THR A 114 -15.78 -2.00 -6.41
N THR A 115 -16.79 -1.69 -7.21
CA THR A 115 -17.12 -0.34 -7.66
C THR A 115 -18.62 -0.15 -7.56
N ASP A 116 -19.08 0.92 -6.91
CA ASP A 116 -20.51 1.26 -6.80
C ASP A 116 -20.96 2.27 -7.89
N GLY A 117 -22.26 2.58 -7.91
CA GLY A 117 -22.83 3.54 -8.87
C GLY A 117 -22.35 4.99 -8.72
N GLN A 118 -21.66 5.33 -7.63
CA GLN A 118 -21.02 6.64 -7.45
C GLN A 118 -19.56 6.65 -7.91
N GLY A 119 -19.05 5.51 -8.39
CA GLY A 119 -17.65 5.36 -8.79
C GLY A 119 -16.70 5.19 -7.61
N ASN A 120 -17.21 4.87 -6.40
CA ASN A 120 -16.33 4.52 -5.28
C ASN A 120 -15.74 3.14 -5.57
N PHE A 121 -14.41 3.07 -5.66
CA PHE A 121 -13.65 1.86 -5.90
C PHE A 121 -12.89 1.44 -4.64
N GLU A 122 -12.86 0.14 -4.38
CA GLU A 122 -12.02 -0.44 -3.32
C GLU A 122 -11.41 -1.77 -3.75
N ALA A 123 -10.14 -1.99 -3.41
CA ALA A 123 -9.49 -3.29 -3.37
C ALA A 123 -9.24 -3.66 -1.91
N TYR A 124 -9.87 -4.73 -1.44
CA TYR A 124 -9.92 -5.11 -0.03
C TYR A 124 -9.23 -6.45 0.22
N HIS A 125 -8.30 -6.47 1.16
CA HIS A 125 -7.71 -7.68 1.72
C HIS A 125 -8.43 -8.07 3.03
N PRO A 126 -8.71 -9.37 3.25
CA PRO A 126 -9.45 -9.85 4.43
C PRO A 126 -8.90 -9.49 5.81
N SER A 127 -7.62 -9.12 5.90
CA SER A 127 -7.00 -8.57 7.11
C SER A 127 -7.60 -7.23 7.56
N GLY A 128 -8.45 -6.60 6.75
CA GLY A 128 -8.95 -5.25 6.95
C GLY A 128 -8.11 -4.17 6.25
N THR A 129 -7.07 -4.55 5.49
CA THR A 129 -6.24 -3.62 4.70
C THR A 129 -6.90 -3.36 3.35
N TYR A 130 -6.99 -2.10 2.91
CA TYR A 130 -7.61 -1.75 1.64
C TYR A 130 -6.93 -0.58 0.94
N LEU A 131 -7.10 -0.53 -0.39
CA LEU A 131 -6.85 0.64 -1.22
C LEU A 131 -8.19 1.18 -1.71
N ARG A 132 -8.49 2.44 -1.43
CA ARG A 132 -9.78 3.06 -1.73
C ARG A 132 -9.66 4.36 -2.51
N ILE A 133 -10.56 4.53 -3.48
CA ILE A 133 -10.84 5.79 -4.17
C ILE A 133 -12.34 6.02 -4.00
N GLY A 134 -12.74 7.00 -3.19
CA GLY A 134 -14.16 7.26 -2.96
C GLY A 134 -14.43 8.57 -2.24
N THR A 135 -15.72 8.87 -2.08
CA THR A 135 -16.21 10.09 -1.40
C THR A 135 -16.02 10.08 0.11
N SER A 136 -15.77 8.90 0.69
CA SER A 136 -15.34 8.69 2.08
C SER A 136 -14.06 7.87 2.09
N PRO A 137 -13.10 8.15 3.00
CA PRO A 137 -11.90 7.32 3.16
C PRO A 137 -12.19 5.97 3.84
N ASP A 138 -13.33 5.83 4.51
CA ASP A 138 -13.65 4.64 5.30
C ASP A 138 -14.00 3.44 4.42
N HIS A 139 -13.59 2.26 4.88
CA HIS A 139 -14.00 0.97 4.31
C HIS A 139 -15.52 0.84 4.23
N GLU A 140 -16.03 0.37 3.08
CA GLU A 140 -17.44 -0.03 2.96
C GLU A 140 -17.62 -1.50 3.36
N ASP A 141 -18.18 -1.76 4.53
CA ASP A 141 -18.52 -3.12 4.95
C ASP A 141 -19.68 -3.68 4.09
N LEU A 142 -19.41 -4.78 3.37
CA LEU A 142 -20.38 -5.49 2.53
C LEU A 142 -21.04 -6.68 3.24
N THR A 143 -20.74 -6.92 4.50
CA THR A 143 -21.26 -8.06 5.27
C THR A 143 -22.78 -8.09 5.26
N GLY A 144 -23.34 -9.18 4.73
CA GLY A 144 -24.78 -9.40 4.62
C GLY A 144 -25.54 -8.42 3.71
N LYS A 145 -24.83 -7.64 2.86
CA LYS A 145 -25.45 -6.70 1.90
C LYS A 145 -25.83 -7.36 0.57
N ASP A 146 -25.35 -8.57 0.31
CA ASP A 146 -25.82 -9.39 -0.80
C ASP A 146 -27.28 -9.81 -0.59
N PHE A 147 -27.97 -10.19 -1.67
CA PHE A 147 -29.39 -10.58 -1.63
C PHE A 147 -29.67 -11.70 -0.62
N ASP A 148 -28.78 -12.68 -0.54
CA ASP A 148 -28.90 -13.84 0.35
C ASP A 148 -28.32 -13.59 1.76
N LYS A 149 -27.83 -12.37 2.03
CA LYS A 149 -27.20 -11.95 3.29
C LYS A 149 -26.09 -12.90 3.76
N SER A 150 -25.40 -13.51 2.80
CA SER A 150 -24.41 -14.56 3.03
C SER A 150 -22.98 -14.06 2.86
N TRP A 151 -22.77 -12.89 2.27
CA TRP A 151 -21.45 -12.27 2.15
C TRP A 151 -20.84 -12.06 3.51
N ALA A 152 -19.67 -12.66 3.71
CA ALA A 152 -18.87 -12.52 4.91
C ALA A 152 -17.40 -12.76 4.59
N ILE A 153 -16.53 -12.05 5.30
CA ILE A 153 -15.08 -12.25 5.28
C ILE A 153 -14.71 -13.27 6.35
N LYS A 154 -14.17 -14.42 5.95
CA LYS A 154 -13.93 -15.58 6.84
C LYS A 154 -12.48 -16.09 6.79
N LYS A 155 -11.74 -15.79 5.72
CA LYS A 155 -10.40 -16.32 5.46
C LYS A 155 -9.35 -15.23 5.51
N ASN A 156 -8.14 -15.55 5.97
CA ASN A 156 -6.98 -14.64 6.00
C ASN A 156 -7.20 -13.36 6.84
N THR A 157 -8.09 -13.41 7.84
CA THR A 157 -8.46 -12.25 8.67
C THR A 157 -7.37 -11.88 9.68
N ASP A 158 -6.51 -12.82 10.04
CA ASP A 158 -5.38 -12.67 10.96
C ASP A 158 -4.06 -12.35 10.24
N ALA A 159 -4.08 -12.24 8.91
CA ALA A 159 -2.88 -11.99 8.13
C ALA A 159 -2.33 -10.57 8.38
N ALA A 160 -1.04 -10.49 8.69
CA ALA A 160 -0.28 -9.25 8.74
C ALA A 160 0.25 -8.93 7.34
N VAL A 161 -0.29 -7.91 6.66
CA VAL A 161 0.03 -7.59 5.26
C VAL A 161 0.64 -6.20 5.08
N HIS A 162 1.54 -6.08 4.10
CA HIS A 162 2.07 -4.81 3.66
C HIS A 162 1.16 -4.15 2.61
N VAL A 163 1.21 -2.82 2.51
CA VAL A 163 0.81 -2.09 1.30
C VAL A 163 2.07 -1.55 0.64
N HIS A 164 2.44 -2.13 -0.50
CA HIS A 164 3.74 -1.92 -1.11
C HIS A 164 3.64 -1.52 -2.59
N LEU A 165 4.35 -0.47 -2.98
CA LEU A 165 4.57 -0.07 -4.37
C LEU A 165 6.07 -0.05 -4.69
N THR A 166 6.47 -0.74 -5.75
CA THR A 166 7.85 -0.72 -6.29
C THR A 166 7.85 -0.12 -7.69
N VAL A 167 8.79 0.79 -7.94
CA VAL A 167 9.23 1.17 -9.29
C VAL A 167 10.58 0.51 -9.55
N ALA A 168 10.67 -0.24 -10.64
CA ALA A 168 11.91 -0.89 -11.07
C ALA A 168 12.41 -0.33 -12.41
N SER A 169 13.72 -0.30 -12.58
CA SER A 169 14.39 0.02 -13.85
C SER A 169 15.53 -0.97 -14.07
N GLY A 170 15.64 -1.51 -15.29
CA GLY A 170 16.61 -2.58 -15.59
C GLY A 170 16.41 -3.86 -14.75
N GLY A 171 15.20 -4.09 -14.26
CA GLY A 171 14.88 -5.25 -13.40
C GLY A 171 15.21 -5.10 -11.92
N SER A 172 15.72 -3.93 -11.46
CA SER A 172 15.99 -3.66 -10.05
C SER A 172 15.10 -2.55 -9.50
N PRO A 173 14.65 -2.62 -8.23
CA PRO A 173 13.94 -1.52 -7.58
C PRO A 173 14.79 -0.25 -7.55
N VAL A 174 14.20 0.88 -7.93
CA VAL A 174 14.83 2.21 -7.89
C VAL A 174 14.05 3.19 -7.00
N ALA A 175 12.80 2.87 -6.68
CA ALA A 175 12.01 3.54 -5.65
C ALA A 175 10.94 2.61 -5.07
N THR A 176 10.64 2.77 -3.79
CA THR A 176 9.58 2.04 -3.08
C THR A 176 8.82 2.92 -2.11
N ILE A 177 7.54 2.62 -1.92
CA ILE A 177 6.73 3.07 -0.78
C ILE A 177 6.18 1.81 -0.12
N ASP A 178 6.42 1.66 1.18
CA ASP A 178 5.97 0.52 1.97
C ASP A 178 5.27 0.98 3.24
N ILE A 179 4.11 0.40 3.53
CA ILE A 179 3.45 0.47 4.83
C ILE A 179 3.44 -0.95 5.39
N ASP A 180 4.15 -1.16 6.50
CA ASP A 180 4.27 -2.47 7.12
C ASP A 180 3.12 -2.77 8.12
N PRO A 181 2.93 -4.04 8.53
CA PRO A 181 1.90 -4.40 9.50
C PRO A 181 2.06 -3.78 10.90
N SER A 182 3.23 -3.21 11.22
CA SER A 182 3.48 -2.49 12.47
C SER A 182 3.10 -1.01 12.36
N GLY A 183 2.68 -0.54 11.18
CA GLY A 183 2.33 0.84 10.89
C GLY A 183 3.52 1.73 10.54
N ASN A 184 4.70 1.16 10.28
CA ASN A 184 5.84 1.93 9.80
C ASN A 184 5.65 2.28 8.32
N ILE A 185 6.11 3.46 7.93
CA ILE A 185 6.08 3.94 6.54
C ILE A 185 7.51 4.18 6.08
N ASP A 186 7.94 3.46 5.04
CA ASP A 186 9.26 3.56 4.44
C ASP A 186 9.16 4.10 3.01
N VAL A 187 9.86 5.20 2.73
CA VAL A 187 10.04 5.75 1.38
C VAL A 187 11.53 5.67 1.02
N LYS A 188 11.85 4.92 -0.03
CA LYS A 188 13.23 4.71 -0.50
C LYS A 188 13.32 5.07 -1.98
N ASN A 189 14.36 5.78 -2.38
CA ASN A 189 14.60 6.14 -3.77
C ASN A 189 16.09 6.36 -4.04
N ASN A 190 16.54 5.98 -5.23
CA ASN A 190 17.92 6.22 -5.66
C ASN A 190 18.12 7.66 -6.18
N GLY A 191 17.04 8.28 -6.68
CA GLY A 191 17.05 9.62 -7.24
C GLY A 191 16.83 10.72 -6.19
N ASN A 192 16.27 11.84 -6.64
CA ASN A 192 15.90 12.95 -5.75
C ASN A 192 14.53 12.72 -5.13
N LEU A 193 14.37 13.07 -3.84
CA LEU A 193 13.06 13.27 -3.22
C LEU A 193 12.76 14.77 -3.18
N ALA A 194 11.72 15.21 -3.92
CA ALA A 194 11.29 16.60 -3.96
C ALA A 194 9.92 16.75 -3.29
N VAL A 195 9.81 17.63 -2.30
CA VAL A 195 8.56 17.95 -1.60
C VAL A 195 8.21 19.41 -1.86
N THR A 196 7.12 19.66 -2.56
CA THR A 196 6.63 21.02 -2.89
C THR A 196 5.21 21.17 -2.39
N THR A 197 4.95 22.21 -1.59
CA THR A 197 3.60 22.55 -1.09
C THR A 197 3.36 24.04 -1.24
N THR A 198 2.12 24.42 -1.57
CA THR A 198 1.69 25.83 -1.57
C THR A 198 1.29 26.32 -0.18
N GLY A 199 1.05 25.39 0.75
CA GLY A 199 0.75 25.67 2.15
C GLY A 199 1.97 25.48 3.06
N THR A 200 1.72 25.16 4.32
CA THR A 200 2.77 24.88 5.31
C THR A 200 3.22 23.41 5.25
N ALA A 201 4.52 23.17 5.38
CA ALA A 201 5.07 21.84 5.65
C ALA A 201 5.41 21.70 7.14
N ASN A 202 4.66 20.86 7.87
CA ASN A 202 4.88 20.62 9.29
C ASN A 202 5.53 19.25 9.52
N VAL A 203 6.57 19.19 10.35
CA VAL A 203 7.18 17.94 10.83
C VAL A 203 7.09 17.90 12.35
N LYS A 204 6.27 16.98 12.87
CA LYS A 204 6.13 16.74 14.32
C LYS A 204 6.57 15.30 14.61
N ALA A 205 7.67 15.16 15.32
CA ALA A 205 8.25 13.86 15.67
C ALA A 205 8.93 13.93 17.04
N ALA A 206 9.20 12.77 17.64
CA ALA A 206 10.01 12.70 18.87
C ALA A 206 11.46 13.18 18.63
N SER A 207 11.99 12.94 17.42
CA SER A 207 13.26 13.47 16.94
C SER A 207 13.26 13.57 15.42
N VAL A 208 14.13 14.43 14.88
CA VAL A 208 14.40 14.55 13.44
C VAL A 208 15.91 14.51 13.23
N THR A 209 16.35 13.64 12.33
CA THR A 209 17.76 13.53 11.91
C THR A 209 17.87 14.01 10.47
N ILE A 210 18.75 14.99 10.23
CA ILE A 210 19.09 15.50 8.90
C ILE A 210 20.53 15.08 8.61
N ASP A 211 20.69 13.94 7.94
CA ASP A 211 22.00 13.39 7.57
C ASP A 211 22.31 13.73 6.11
N THR A 212 22.98 14.87 5.92
CA THR A 212 23.39 15.37 4.60
C THR A 212 24.67 16.19 4.76
N PRO A 213 25.56 16.20 3.73
CA PRO A 213 26.72 17.08 3.73
C PRO A 213 26.38 18.57 3.87
N THR A 214 25.22 19.01 3.36
CA THR A 214 24.80 20.42 3.42
C THR A 214 23.30 20.56 3.67
N THR A 215 22.93 21.56 4.48
CA THR A 215 21.55 22.00 4.70
C THR A 215 21.46 23.48 4.37
N HIS A 216 20.49 23.86 3.53
CA HIS A 216 20.28 25.25 3.13
C HIS A 216 18.86 25.69 3.49
N VAL A 217 18.75 26.75 4.29
CA VAL A 217 17.48 27.38 4.67
C VAL A 217 17.47 28.77 4.06
N THR A 218 16.55 29.03 3.14
CA THR A 218 16.44 30.31 2.41
C THR A 218 15.74 31.39 3.23
N GLY A 219 14.81 30.97 4.10
CA GLY A 219 14.07 31.84 5.00
C GLY A 219 14.74 32.00 6.36
N ALA A 220 14.04 32.66 7.29
CA ALA A 220 14.45 32.71 8.68
C ALA A 220 14.39 31.33 9.34
N MET A 221 15.38 31.01 10.16
CA MET A 221 15.39 29.82 11.02
C MET A 221 15.22 30.27 12.47
N THR A 222 14.13 29.85 13.10
CA THR A 222 13.89 30.02 14.54
C THR A 222 14.13 28.69 15.24
N VAL A 223 14.89 28.71 16.34
CA VAL A 223 15.13 27.56 17.20
C VAL A 223 14.73 27.97 18.61
N ASP A 224 13.63 27.40 19.13
CA ASP A 224 13.14 27.72 20.47
C ASP A 224 13.98 27.08 21.58
N GLY A 225 14.64 25.96 21.25
CA GLY A 225 15.59 25.27 22.13
C GLY A 225 17.03 25.75 21.94
N ALA A 226 17.98 24.96 22.44
CA ALA A 226 19.39 25.25 22.21
C ALA A 226 19.81 24.96 20.77
N LEU A 227 20.51 25.91 20.15
CA LEU A 227 21.25 25.69 18.92
C LEU A 227 22.72 25.39 19.26
N THR A 228 23.13 24.13 19.07
CA THR A 228 24.47 23.65 19.48
C THR A 228 25.25 23.09 18.30
N PHE A 229 26.53 23.47 18.18
CA PHE A 229 27.46 22.98 17.17
C PHE A 229 28.49 22.04 17.81
N LYS A 230 28.36 20.71 17.63
CA LYS A 230 29.23 19.72 18.29
C LYS A 230 30.67 19.67 17.75
N GLY A 231 30.87 20.01 16.48
CA GLY A 231 32.21 20.17 15.88
C GLY A 231 32.80 21.57 16.09
N GLY A 232 32.19 22.39 16.97
CA GLY A 232 32.35 23.84 16.95
C GLY A 232 31.60 24.46 15.77
N MET A 233 31.58 25.80 15.73
CA MET A 233 31.21 26.54 14.53
C MET A 233 32.52 26.97 13.87
N THR A 234 32.95 26.26 12.83
CA THR A 234 34.10 26.63 12.01
C THR A 234 33.59 27.20 10.69
N GLY A 235 34.04 28.39 10.30
CA GLY A 235 33.97 28.78 8.90
C GLY A 235 35.36 28.84 8.33
N SER A 236 35.70 27.91 7.46
CA SER A 236 36.98 27.94 6.74
C SER A 236 36.89 28.94 5.58
N GLY A 237 37.04 30.23 5.89
CA GLY A 237 37.56 31.18 4.91
C GLY A 237 39.03 30.87 4.67
N GLY A 238 39.52 30.98 3.43
CA GLY A 238 40.95 31.10 3.16
C GLY A 238 41.52 32.39 3.78
N SER A 239 42.21 33.22 3.00
CA SER A 239 42.46 34.61 3.41
C SER A 239 41.11 35.38 3.44
N GLY A 240 40.45 35.43 4.60
CA GLY A 240 39.15 36.10 4.76
C GLY A 240 38.36 35.74 6.03
N THR A 241 37.17 36.36 6.17
CA THR A 241 36.31 36.29 7.36
C THR A 241 35.75 34.89 7.63
N THR A 242 35.99 34.40 8.86
CA THR A 242 35.69 33.04 9.34
C THR A 242 34.22 32.84 9.75
N MET A 243 33.53 33.91 10.18
CA MET A 243 32.09 33.94 10.44
C MET A 243 31.63 35.37 10.25
N THR A 244 30.68 35.60 9.34
CA THR A 244 30.12 36.95 9.12
C THR A 244 28.68 36.95 9.60
N LEU A 245 28.43 37.66 10.69
CA LEU A 245 27.07 38.09 11.01
C LEU A 245 26.84 39.43 10.32
N THR A 246 26.07 39.44 9.24
CA THR A 246 25.60 40.68 8.64
C THR A 246 24.36 41.13 9.40
N GLY A 247 24.55 42.04 10.36
CA GLY A 247 23.50 42.54 11.24
C GLY A 247 24.01 42.76 12.66
N ALA A 248 23.09 42.99 13.60
CA ALA A 248 23.41 43.12 15.01
C ALA A 248 23.36 41.75 15.73
N MET A 249 24.33 41.49 16.59
CA MET A 249 24.23 40.44 17.61
C MET A 249 23.77 41.07 18.91
N THR A 250 22.72 40.56 19.52
CA THR A 250 22.30 40.97 20.87
C THR A 250 22.39 39.77 21.81
N VAL A 251 23.18 39.91 22.88
CA VAL A 251 23.35 38.88 23.91
C VAL A 251 22.74 39.37 25.22
N THR A 252 21.52 38.93 25.49
CA THR A 252 20.78 39.21 26.73
C THR A 252 20.91 38.05 27.72
N GLY A 253 20.96 38.34 29.02
CA GLY A 253 20.96 37.31 30.06
C GLY A 253 22.22 36.44 30.17
N GLY A 254 23.19 36.58 29.25
CA GLY A 254 24.49 35.86 29.26
C GLY A 254 25.67 36.76 28.91
N ASP A 255 26.84 36.17 28.64
CA ASP A 255 28.06 36.86 28.20
C ASP A 255 28.59 36.24 26.91
N VAL A 256 29.45 36.96 26.20
CA VAL A 256 30.28 36.40 25.13
C VAL A 256 31.65 36.18 25.73
N THR A 257 32.13 34.94 25.77
CA THR A 257 33.47 34.63 26.25
C THR A 257 34.40 34.40 25.07
N VAL A 258 35.47 35.18 24.97
CA VAL A 258 36.51 35.05 23.95
C VAL A 258 37.80 34.66 24.65
N ASP A 259 38.37 33.51 24.29
CA ASP A 259 39.59 32.96 24.90
C ASP A 259 39.52 32.88 26.45
N GLY A 260 38.33 32.59 26.99
CA GLY A 260 38.08 32.51 28.43
C GLY A 260 37.81 33.85 29.13
N ILE A 261 37.86 34.98 28.41
CA ILE A 261 37.59 36.31 28.95
C ILE A 261 36.18 36.75 28.55
N GLY A 262 35.34 37.07 29.54
CA GLY A 262 33.99 37.57 29.33
C GLY A 262 33.99 39.01 28.79
N VAL A 263 33.33 39.25 27.66
CA VAL A 263 33.28 40.56 27.01
C VAL A 263 32.57 41.59 27.89
N LYS A 264 31.60 41.20 28.73
CA LYS A 264 30.89 42.16 29.59
C LYS A 264 31.68 42.63 30.81
N SER A 265 32.62 41.83 31.31
CA SER A 265 33.38 42.13 32.53
C SER A 265 34.86 42.43 32.30
N HIS A 266 35.35 42.29 31.07
CA HIS A 266 36.77 42.50 30.79
C HIS A 266 37.22 43.91 31.15
N HIS A 267 38.48 44.01 31.56
CA HIS A 267 39.09 45.28 31.94
C HIS A 267 40.53 45.36 31.47
N HIS A 268 41.04 46.59 31.44
CA HIS A 268 42.41 46.91 31.06
C HIS A 268 43.10 47.75 32.14
N THR A 269 44.43 47.69 32.21
CA THR A 269 45.23 48.56 33.08
C THR A 269 45.79 49.73 32.26
N ALA A 270 45.60 50.96 32.72
CA ALA A 270 46.17 52.16 32.10
C ALA A 270 47.69 52.24 32.31
N GLN A 271 48.44 52.71 31.31
CA GLN A 271 49.91 52.83 31.35
C GLN A 271 50.41 54.28 31.30
N GLY A 272 49.53 55.25 31.54
CA GLY A 272 49.78 56.67 31.41
C GLY A 272 48.69 57.35 30.58
N SER A 273 48.69 58.68 30.53
CA SER A 273 47.57 59.45 29.96
C SER A 273 47.33 59.21 28.46
N ASN A 274 48.38 58.84 27.72
CA ASN A 274 48.35 58.63 26.26
C ASN A 274 49.05 57.33 25.84
N ALA A 275 49.29 56.40 26.78
CA ALA A 275 49.93 55.13 26.49
C ALA A 275 48.87 54.04 26.23
N ASP A 276 49.21 53.07 25.39
CA ASP A 276 48.35 51.92 25.15
C ASP A 276 48.02 51.20 26.46
N THR A 277 46.78 50.72 26.58
CA THR A 277 46.36 49.93 27.72
C THR A 277 46.92 48.50 27.65
N THR A 278 46.95 47.79 28.76
CA THR A 278 47.32 46.35 28.73
C THR A 278 46.36 45.54 27.86
N ALA A 279 46.78 44.33 27.48
CA ALA A 279 45.85 43.32 26.97
C ALA A 279 44.64 43.14 27.91
N ALA A 280 43.51 42.68 27.34
CA ALA A 280 42.30 42.41 28.09
C ALA A 280 42.55 41.37 29.19
N LYS A 281 41.93 41.58 30.35
CA LYS A 281 41.98 40.67 31.51
C LYS A 281 40.56 40.30 31.90
N ALA A 282 40.41 39.08 32.41
CA ALA A 282 39.18 38.62 33.07
C ALA A 282 39.00 39.36 34.40
#